data_AF-A0A3A0EM94-F1
#
_entry.id   AF-A0A3A0EM94-F1
#
_cell.length_a   1.000
_cell.length_b   1.000
_cell.length_c   1.000
_cell.angle_alpha   90.00
_cell.angle_beta   90.00
_cell.angle_gamma   90.00
#
_symmetry.space_group_name_H-M   'P 1'
#
loop_
_entity.id
_entity.type
_entity.pdbx_description
1 polymer ?
#
loop_
_entity_poly.entity_id
_entity_poly.type
_entity_poly.pdbx_seq_one_letter_code
_entity_poly.pdbx_strand_id
1 'polypeptide(L)'
;MTDDRLAGLRQMVADLGGLGADEIDPNEPLFTAGLIDSMSLLQVISFVEEKFGVAINPADITLDNWDSLSRIGRFLTARGVL
;
A
#
# COMPACT_ATOMS: atom_id res chain seq x y z
N MET A 1 1.99 17.55 0.97
CA MET A 1 0.72 17.13 0.32
C MET A 1 0.82 15.74 -0.30
N THR A 2 1.70 15.46 -1.29
CA THR A 2 1.91 14.08 -1.79
C THR A 2 2.61 13.18 -0.76
N ASP A 3 3.61 13.72 -0.05
CA ASP A 3 4.28 13.02 1.07
C ASP A 3 3.32 12.56 2.17
N ASP A 4 2.30 13.36 2.51
CA ASP A 4 1.36 13.05 3.59
C ASP A 4 0.50 11.80 3.29
N ARG A 5 0.17 11.58 2.00
CA ARG A 5 -0.65 10.43 1.59
C ARG A 5 0.14 9.12 1.63
N LEU A 6 1.39 9.15 1.17
CA LEU A 6 2.28 7.98 1.26
C LEU A 6 2.68 7.68 2.71
N ALA A 7 2.90 8.71 3.53
CA ALA A 7 3.11 8.55 4.97
C ALA A 7 1.90 7.87 5.64
N GLY A 8 0.68 8.27 5.28
CA GLY A 8 -0.54 7.62 5.77
C GLY A 8 -0.66 6.16 5.36
N LEU A 9 -0.31 5.82 4.12
CA LEU A 9 -0.29 4.43 3.64
C LEU A 9 0.75 3.59 4.41
N ARG A 10 1.95 4.13 4.62
CA ARG A 10 3.01 3.48 5.39
C ARG A 10 2.56 3.23 6.84
N GLN A 11 1.95 4.23 7.47
CA GLN A 11 1.43 4.10 8.83
C GLN A 11 0.36 3.01 8.92
N MET A 12 -0.59 2.98 7.99
CA MET A 12 -1.64 1.96 8.00
C MET A 12 -1.08 0.55 7.83
N VAL A 13 -0.10 0.35 6.94
CA VAL A 13 0.56 -0.95 6.77
C VAL A 13 1.31 -1.36 8.05
N ALA A 14 1.98 -0.41 8.69
CA ALA A 14 2.67 -0.66 9.95
C ALA A 14 1.69 -1.06 11.08
N ASP A 15 0.55 -0.37 11.17
CA ASP A 15 -0.50 -0.68 12.15
C ASP A 15 -1.08 -2.09 11.93
N LEU A 16 -1.27 -2.50 10.66
CA LEU A 16 -1.74 -3.84 10.29
C LEU A 16 -0.71 -4.93 10.61
N GLY A 17 0.59 -4.63 10.46
CA GLY A 17 1.70 -5.53 10.79
C GLY A 17 2.13 -5.52 12.25
N GLY A 18 1.59 -4.62 13.07
CA GLY A 18 2.00 -4.44 14.46
C GLY A 18 3.42 -3.87 14.63
N LEU A 19 3.90 -3.10 13.66
CA LEU A 19 5.24 -2.52 13.60
C LEU A 19 5.19 -0.99 13.69
N GLY A 20 6.34 -0.36 13.97
CA GLY A 20 6.53 1.08 13.79
C GLY A 20 6.59 1.44 12.30
N ALA A 21 6.02 2.59 11.92
CA ALA A 21 6.07 3.04 10.53
C ALA A 21 7.52 3.20 10.04
N ASP A 22 8.42 3.65 10.90
CA ASP A 22 9.85 3.78 10.66
C ASP A 22 10.56 2.44 10.41
N GLU A 23 10.01 1.33 10.89
CA GLU A 23 10.56 -0.03 10.70
C GLU A 23 10.21 -0.64 9.34
N ILE A 24 9.17 -0.14 8.67
CA ILE A 24 8.76 -0.66 7.36
C ILE A 24 9.71 -0.17 6.26
N ASP A 25 10.45 -1.09 5.63
CA ASP A 25 11.18 -0.78 4.39
C ASP A 25 10.19 -0.70 3.22
N PRO A 26 10.17 0.41 2.45
CA PRO A 26 9.24 0.56 1.33
C PRO A 26 9.45 -0.45 0.19
N ASN A 27 10.59 -1.14 0.13
CA ASN A 27 10.87 -2.17 -0.87
C ASN A 27 10.70 -3.59 -0.33
N GLU A 28 10.48 -3.75 0.97
CA GLU A 28 10.26 -5.06 1.57
C GLU A 28 8.90 -5.64 1.15
N PRO A 29 8.83 -6.95 0.89
CA PRO A 29 7.58 -7.58 0.56
C PRO A 29 6.59 -7.59 1.73
N LEU A 30 5.41 -7.02 1.58
CA LEU A 30 4.40 -6.94 2.63
C LEU A 30 3.64 -8.26 2.77
N PHE A 31 3.18 -8.81 1.66
CA PHE A 31 2.35 -10.01 1.68
C PHE A 31 3.20 -11.27 1.63
N THR A 32 4.20 -11.32 0.75
CA THR A 32 5.03 -12.52 0.60
C THR A 32 6.01 -12.74 1.76
N ALA A 33 6.41 -11.69 2.49
CA ALA A 33 7.15 -11.85 3.75
C ALA A 33 6.24 -12.12 4.95
N GLY A 34 4.91 -12.03 4.80
CA GLY A 34 3.94 -12.28 5.86
C GLY A 34 3.76 -11.11 6.84
N LEU A 35 4.15 -9.88 6.47
CA LEU A 35 3.89 -8.67 7.27
C LEU A 35 2.39 -8.36 7.32
N ILE A 36 1.68 -8.61 6.22
CA ILE A 36 0.21 -8.48 6.13
C ILE A 36 -0.39 -9.73 5.47
N ASP A 37 -1.65 -10.02 5.81
CA ASP A 37 -2.42 -11.10 5.22
C ASP A 37 -3.36 -10.61 4.09
N SER A 38 -4.17 -11.53 3.56
CA SER A 38 -5.10 -11.23 2.46
C SER A 38 -6.24 -10.30 2.88
N MET A 39 -6.63 -10.31 4.16
CA MET A 39 -7.68 -9.45 4.68
C MET A 39 -7.17 -8.02 4.87
N SER A 40 -5.94 -7.89 5.37
CA SER A 40 -5.21 -6.64 5.48
C SER A 40 -4.93 -6.01 4.11
N LEU A 41 -4.62 -6.81 3.09
CA LEU A 41 -4.47 -6.29 1.71
C LEU A 41 -5.75 -5.59 1.20
N LEU A 42 -6.93 -6.17 1.45
CA LEU A 42 -8.21 -5.54 1.10
C LEU A 42 -8.43 -4.20 1.82
N GLN A 43 -8.00 -4.10 3.07
CA GLN A 43 -8.07 -2.83 3.82
C GLN A 43 -7.12 -1.78 3.22
N VAL A 44 -5.90 -2.19 2.84
CA VAL A 44 -4.94 -1.30 2.17
C VAL A 44 -5.51 -0.78 0.85
N ILE A 45 -6.17 -1.63 0.06
CA ILE A 45 -6.84 -1.23 -1.18
C ILE A 45 -7.93 -0.21 -0.90
N SER A 46 -8.84 -0.50 0.05
CA SER A 46 -9.92 0.42 0.44
C SER A 46 -9.37 1.79 0.86
N PHE A 47 -8.31 1.80 1.66
CA PHE A 47 -7.65 3.03 2.09
C PHE A 47 -7.08 3.82 0.91
N VAL A 48 -6.44 3.13 -0.04
CA VAL A 48 -5.90 3.75 -1.25
C VAL A 48 -7.03 4.35 -2.10
N GLU A 49 -8.12 3.63 -2.29
CA GLU A 49 -9.28 4.14 -3.04
C GLU A 49 -9.86 5.41 -2.39
N GLU A 50 -10.04 5.40 -1.07
CA GLU A 50 -10.57 6.54 -0.31
C GLU A 50 -9.61 7.74 -0.27
N LYS A 51 -8.30 7.50 -0.04
CA LYS A 51 -7.32 8.60 0.09
C LYS A 51 -6.89 9.21 -1.23
N PHE A 52 -6.82 8.42 -2.28
CA PHE A 52 -6.37 8.88 -3.59
C PHE A 52 -7.55 9.15 -4.54
N GLY A 53 -8.78 8.80 -4.17
CA GLY A 53 -9.97 9.01 -5.00
C GLY A 53 -9.95 8.19 -6.28
N VAL A 54 -9.41 6.97 -6.19
CA VAL A 54 -9.24 6.06 -7.33
C VAL A 54 -10.09 4.81 -7.17
N ALA A 55 -10.44 4.17 -8.28
CA ALA A 55 -10.98 2.82 -8.28
C ALA A 55 -9.91 1.84 -8.76
N ILE A 56 -9.67 0.79 -7.99
CA ILE A 56 -8.72 -0.27 -8.29
C ILE A 56 -9.47 -1.43 -8.96
N ASN A 57 -9.01 -1.82 -10.14
CA ASN A 57 -9.55 -3.01 -10.79
C ASN A 57 -8.99 -4.25 -10.08
N PRO A 58 -9.82 -5.25 -9.74
CA PRO A 58 -9.33 -6.51 -9.18
C PRO A 58 -8.19 -7.17 -9.98
N ALA A 59 -8.16 -6.99 -11.30
CA ALA A 59 -7.08 -7.49 -12.16
C ALA A 59 -5.72 -6.82 -11.92
N ASP A 60 -5.71 -5.62 -11.36
CA ASP A 60 -4.49 -4.88 -11.02
C ASP A 60 -3.96 -5.23 -9.62
N ILE A 61 -4.73 -5.98 -8.81
CA ILE A 61 -4.36 -6.47 -7.48
C ILE A 61 -3.47 -7.70 -7.65
N THR A 62 -2.23 -7.46 -8.03
CA THR A 62 -1.20 -8.48 -8.19
C THR A 62 -0.04 -8.22 -7.24
N LEU A 63 0.73 -9.27 -6.90
CA LEU A 63 1.94 -9.11 -6.10
C LEU A 63 2.93 -8.15 -6.75
N ASP A 64 2.97 -8.07 -8.08
CA ASP A 64 3.84 -7.13 -8.77
C ASP A 64 3.52 -5.66 -8.52
N ASN A 65 2.25 -5.35 -8.22
CA ASN A 65 1.79 -3.99 -7.93
C ASN A 65 1.59 -3.71 -6.43
N TRP A 66 1.30 -4.75 -5.62
CA TRP A 66 0.82 -4.57 -4.24
C TRP A 66 1.68 -5.21 -3.16
N ASP A 67 2.73 -5.95 -3.53
CA ASP A 67 3.56 -6.63 -2.53
C ASP A 67 4.55 -5.69 -1.84
N SER A 68 4.65 -4.39 -2.16
CA SER A 68 5.45 -3.44 -1.38
C SER A 68 4.92 -2.01 -1.50
N LEU A 69 5.25 -1.14 -0.54
CA LEU A 69 4.83 0.28 -0.58
C LEU A 69 5.37 1.00 -1.83
N SER A 70 6.60 0.69 -2.24
CA SER A 70 7.21 1.25 -3.45
C SER A 70 6.47 0.83 -4.72
N ARG A 71 6.05 -0.44 -4.82
CA ARG A 71 5.22 -0.94 -5.92
C ARG A 71 3.86 -0.26 -5.97
N ILE A 72 3.21 -0.12 -4.82
CA ILE A 72 1.92 0.59 -4.71
C ILE A 72 2.09 2.05 -5.13
N GLY A 73 3.10 2.74 -4.61
CA GLY A 73 3.41 4.12 -4.99
C GLY A 73 3.69 4.29 -6.49
N ARG A 74 4.42 3.35 -7.10
CA ARG A 74 4.66 3.32 -8.55
C ARG A 74 3.37 3.11 -9.34
N PHE A 75 2.53 2.18 -8.89
CA PHE A 75 1.23 1.91 -9.50
C PHE A 75 0.32 3.16 -9.47
N LEU A 76 0.28 3.88 -8.34
CA LEU A 76 -0.48 5.12 -8.20
C LEU A 76 0.08 6.26 -9.05
N THR A 77 1.42 6.37 -9.12
CA THR A 77 2.09 7.37 -9.99
C THR A 77 1.78 7.11 -11.47
N ALA A 78 1.78 5.85 -11.90
CA ALA A 78 1.44 5.47 -13.27
C ALA A 78 -0.02 5.82 -13.65
N ARG A 79 -0.91 5.92 -12.66
CA ARG A 79 -2.31 6.36 -12.81
C ARG A 79 -2.50 7.87 -12.67
N GLY A 80 -1.44 8.64 -12.38
CA GLY A 80 -1.49 10.10 -12.27
C GLY A 80 -2.25 10.62 -11.05
N VAL A 81 -2.37 9.81 -9.99
CA VAL A 81 -3.14 10.15 -8.77
C VAL A 81 -2.27 10.46 -7.56
N LEU A 82 -0.95 10.36 -7.75
CA LEU A 82 0.08 10.62 -6.76
C LEU A 82 0.91 11.84 -7.17
#